data_AF-A0A358L302-F1
#
_entry.id   AF-A0A358L302-F1
#
_cell.length_a   1.000
_cell.length_b   1.000
_cell.length_c   1.000
_cell.angle_alpha   90.00
_cell.angle_beta   90.00
_cell.angle_gamma   90.00
#
_symmetry.space_group_name_H-M   'P 1'
#
loop_
_entity.id
_entity.type
_entity.pdbx_description
1 polymer ?
#
loop_
_entity_poly.entity_id
_entity_poly.type
_entity_poly.pdbx_seq_one_letter_code
_entity_poly.pdbx_strand_id
1 'polypeptide(L)'
;MDYQLDLNWPDFIQRYWQKRPVVLKRGFKNFVDPISPDELAGLAMENEVDSRLVSHENDKWQVAHGPFESFDHLGETNWSLLVQAVDHWHEPSAALMRPFRFLPDWRTDDLMISFSVPGGGVGPHLDQYDVFIIQGTGRRRWRVGEKVAMKQHCPHPDLLQVEPFDAIIDEEMEP
;
A
#
# COMPACT_ATOMS: atom_id res chain seq x y z
N MET A 1 -0.03 14.74 -14.75
CA MET A 1 -0.23 13.59 -15.68
C MET A 1 -1.63 13.07 -15.45
N ASP A 2 -2.35 12.65 -16.49
CA ASP A 2 -3.67 12.02 -16.33
C ASP A 2 -3.53 10.50 -16.44
N TYR A 3 -3.97 9.80 -15.40
CA TYR A 3 -3.97 8.34 -15.36
C TYR A 3 -5.27 7.79 -15.94
N GLN A 4 -5.18 6.68 -16.67
CA GLN A 4 -6.34 6.01 -17.24
C GLN A 4 -6.38 4.55 -16.77
N LEU A 5 -7.45 4.21 -16.04
CA LEU A 5 -7.68 2.86 -15.54
C LEU A 5 -8.48 2.04 -16.58
N ASP A 6 -7.87 0.97 -17.07
CA ASP A 6 -8.48 -0.04 -17.95
C ASP A 6 -9.26 -1.06 -17.11
N LEU A 7 -10.48 -0.69 -16.72
CA LEU A 7 -11.37 -1.50 -15.90
C LEU A 7 -12.82 -1.44 -16.42
N ASN A 8 -13.44 -2.61 -16.58
CA ASN A 8 -14.88 -2.70 -16.82
C ASN A 8 -15.64 -2.47 -15.50
N TRP A 9 -15.97 -1.20 -15.22
CA TRP A 9 -16.65 -0.79 -13.99
C TRP A 9 -17.98 -1.52 -13.71
N PRO A 10 -18.91 -1.67 -14.67
CA PRO A 10 -20.13 -2.44 -14.45
C PRO A 10 -19.87 -3.88 -13.96
N ASP A 11 -18.94 -4.60 -14.61
CA ASP A 11 -18.58 -5.96 -14.19
C ASP A 11 -17.90 -5.95 -12.81
N PHE A 12 -17.00 -4.98 -12.58
CA PHE A 12 -16.29 -4.82 -11.31
C PHE A 12 -17.25 -4.63 -10.13
N ILE A 13 -18.17 -3.68 -10.23
CA ILE A 13 -19.17 -3.41 -9.19
C ILE A 13 -20.09 -4.60 -8.97
N GLN A 14 -20.52 -5.26 -10.06
CA GLN A 14 -21.43 -6.40 -9.97
C GLN A 14 -20.76 -7.60 -9.28
N ARG A 15 -19.48 -7.88 -9.55
CA ARG A 15 -18.85 -9.16 -9.18
C ARG A 15 -17.79 -9.08 -8.08
N TYR A 16 -17.22 -7.90 -7.80
CA TYR A 16 -16.04 -7.79 -6.94
C TYR A 16 -16.19 -6.79 -5.81
N TRP A 17 -16.69 -5.58 -6.08
CA TRP A 17 -16.84 -4.53 -5.07
C TRP A 17 -17.60 -5.02 -3.83
N GLN A 18 -16.97 -4.92 -2.66
CA GLN A 18 -17.45 -5.43 -1.36
C GLN A 18 -17.81 -6.93 -1.30
N LYS A 19 -17.27 -7.74 -2.20
CA LYS A 19 -17.62 -9.18 -2.31
C LYS A 19 -16.39 -10.09 -2.27
N ARG A 20 -15.41 -9.84 -3.13
CA ARG A 20 -14.23 -10.71 -3.27
C ARG A 20 -13.04 -9.94 -3.87
N PRO A 21 -11.80 -10.32 -3.52
CA PRO A 21 -10.60 -9.70 -4.09
C PRO A 21 -10.39 -10.10 -5.55
N VAL A 22 -9.63 -9.29 -6.29
CA VAL A 22 -9.27 -9.56 -7.69
C VAL A 22 -7.96 -8.88 -8.06
N VAL A 23 -7.16 -9.55 -8.89
CA VAL A 23 -5.97 -8.96 -9.51
C VAL A 23 -6.34 -8.38 -10.87
N LEU A 24 -6.19 -7.07 -11.03
CA LEU A 24 -6.43 -6.34 -12.27
C LEU A 24 -5.09 -6.15 -13.00
N LYS A 25 -4.65 -7.16 -13.77
CA LYS A 25 -3.39 -7.09 -14.52
C LYS A 25 -3.46 -5.94 -15.54
N ARG A 26 -2.43 -5.10 -15.57
CA ARG A 26 -2.32 -3.93 -16.47
C ARG A 26 -3.50 -2.96 -16.34
N GLY A 27 -3.99 -2.76 -15.12
CA GLY A 27 -5.04 -1.77 -14.84
C GLY A 27 -4.64 -0.37 -15.33
N PHE A 28 -3.38 0.01 -15.15
CA PHE A 28 -2.78 1.15 -15.83
C PHE A 28 -1.82 0.65 -16.91
N LYS A 29 -1.90 1.20 -18.12
CA LYS A 29 -0.99 0.85 -19.22
C LYS A 29 0.21 1.77 -19.20
N ASN A 30 1.42 1.20 -19.26
CA ASN A 30 2.68 1.94 -19.20
C ASN A 30 2.71 2.86 -17.97
N PHE A 31 2.44 2.28 -16.79
CA PHE A 31 2.38 3.04 -15.54
C PHE A 31 3.69 3.80 -15.31
N VAL A 32 3.56 5.08 -14.95
CA VAL A 32 4.66 5.94 -14.54
C VAL A 32 4.36 6.38 -13.13
N ASP A 33 5.28 6.13 -12.20
CA ASP A 33 5.12 6.50 -10.81
C ASP A 33 4.91 8.01 -10.67
N PRO A 34 3.94 8.46 -9.87
CA PRO A 34 3.70 9.89 -9.68
C PRO A 34 4.83 10.56 -8.91
N ILE A 35 5.50 9.82 -8.02
CA ILE A 35 6.48 10.31 -7.05
C ILE A 35 7.66 9.32 -7.01
N SER A 36 8.88 9.84 -6.91
CA SER A 36 10.07 9.02 -6.74
C SER A 36 10.28 8.60 -5.28
N PRO A 37 11.09 7.55 -5.02
CA PRO A 37 11.46 7.17 -3.65
C PRO A 37 12.11 8.31 -2.86
N ASP A 38 12.94 9.13 -3.50
CA ASP A 38 13.64 10.25 -2.86
C ASP A 38 12.66 11.36 -2.45
N GLU A 39 11.70 11.70 -3.32
CA GLU A 39 10.63 12.65 -3.00
C GLU A 39 9.72 12.14 -1.87
N LEU A 40 9.40 10.84 -1.88
CA LEU A 40 8.61 10.21 -0.82
C LEU A 40 9.36 10.23 0.53
N ALA A 41 10.66 9.95 0.53
CA ALA A 41 11.50 10.04 1.71
C ALA A 41 11.56 11.48 2.24
N GLY A 42 11.76 12.47 1.35
CA GLY A 42 11.72 13.89 1.70
C GLY A 42 10.39 14.30 2.32
N LEU A 43 9.26 13.84 1.76
CA LEU A 43 7.93 14.10 2.31
C LEU A 43 7.76 13.52 3.73
N ALA A 44 8.34 12.35 4.00
CA ALA A 44 8.32 11.71 5.32
C ALA A 44 9.19 12.42 6.38
N MET A 45 9.98 13.44 5.99
CA MET A 45 10.73 14.30 6.90
C MET A 45 9.93 15.51 7.37
N GLU A 46 8.79 15.81 6.74
CA GLU A 46 7.94 16.96 7.09
C GLU A 46 7.08 16.66 8.33
N ASN A 47 6.95 17.64 9.23
CA ASN A 47 6.31 17.45 10.54
C ASN A 47 4.79 17.21 10.43
N GLU A 48 4.17 17.74 9.39
CA GLU A 48 2.73 17.66 9.14
C GLU A 48 2.30 16.33 8.50
N VAL A 49 3.27 15.50 8.11
CA VAL A 49 3.05 14.26 7.36
C VAL A 49 3.09 13.05 8.29
N ASP A 50 1.99 12.30 8.37
CA ASP A 50 1.98 11.01 9.04
C ASP A 50 2.74 9.98 8.22
N SER A 51 3.85 9.52 8.76
CA SER A 51 4.69 8.50 8.15
C SER A 51 5.21 7.53 9.21
N ARG A 52 5.47 6.30 8.77
CA ARG A 52 6.05 5.27 9.63
C ARG A 52 6.99 4.36 8.87
N LEU A 53 8.01 3.89 9.57
CA LEU A 53 8.95 2.91 9.11
C LEU A 53 8.72 1.61 9.85
N VAL A 54 8.45 0.54 9.11
CA VAL A 54 8.26 -0.80 9.64
C VAL A 54 9.42 -1.66 9.21
N SER A 55 10.10 -2.30 10.16
CA SER A 55 11.21 -3.22 9.89
C SER A 55 11.02 -4.54 10.63
N HIS A 56 11.62 -5.60 10.07
CA HIS A 56 11.54 -6.94 10.62
C HIS A 56 12.91 -7.63 10.57
N GLU A 57 13.53 -7.82 11.73
CA GLU A 57 14.82 -8.50 11.85
C GLU A 57 14.77 -9.56 12.96
N ASN A 58 15.27 -10.77 12.66
CA ASN A 58 15.37 -11.88 13.63
C ASN A 58 14.04 -12.14 14.38
N ASP A 59 12.93 -12.23 13.64
CA ASP A 59 11.57 -12.42 14.16
C ASP A 59 11.06 -11.29 15.08
N LYS A 60 11.68 -10.11 15.02
CA LYS A 60 11.27 -8.93 15.77
C LYS A 60 10.82 -7.82 14.84
N TRP A 61 9.60 -7.37 15.06
CA TRP A 61 9.03 -6.20 14.39
C TRP A 61 9.40 -4.93 15.15
N GLN A 62 9.77 -3.89 14.42
CA GLN A 62 9.97 -2.54 14.95
C GLN A 62 9.17 -1.57 14.10
N VAL A 63 8.53 -0.61 14.78
CA VAL A 63 7.83 0.50 14.13
C VAL A 63 8.40 1.79 14.68
N ALA A 64 8.86 2.67 13.78
CA ALA A 64 9.23 4.04 14.09
C ALA A 64 8.26 4.98 13.39
N HIS A 65 7.81 6.02 14.08
CA HIS A 65 6.95 7.06 13.51
C HIS A 65 7.81 8.26 13.11
N GLY A 66 7.42 8.90 12.01
CA GLY A 66 8.03 10.11 11.54
C GLY A 66 7.64 11.35 12.38
N PRO A 67 8.17 12.52 12.01
CA PRO A 67 9.09 12.72 10.89
C PRO A 67 10.47 12.12 11.14
N PHE A 68 11.19 11.80 10.06
CA PHE A 68 12.54 11.25 10.13
C PHE A 68 13.60 12.32 9.82
N GLU A 69 14.69 12.36 10.58
CA GLU A 69 15.82 13.26 10.28
C GLU A 69 16.81 12.65 9.27
N SER A 70 16.91 11.32 9.22
CA SER A 70 17.81 10.61 8.30
C SER A 70 17.36 9.18 8.04
N PHE A 71 17.78 8.64 6.90
CA PHE A 71 17.55 7.25 6.49
C PHE A 71 18.86 6.44 6.38
N ASP A 72 20.01 7.05 6.66
CA ASP A 72 21.37 6.48 6.46
C ASP A 72 21.66 5.22 7.29
N HIS A 73 20.92 5.03 8.38
CA HIS A 73 21.08 3.89 9.28
C HIS A 73 20.32 2.64 8.81
N LEU A 74 19.52 2.74 7.75
CA LEU A 74 18.73 1.63 7.23
C LEU A 74 19.60 0.71 6.36
N GLY A 75 19.37 -0.59 6.49
CA GLY A 75 20.03 -1.60 5.67
C GLY A 75 19.42 -1.76 4.28
N GLU A 76 19.89 -2.75 3.53
CA GLU A 76 19.42 -3.04 2.16
C GLU A 76 18.17 -3.96 2.12
N THR A 77 17.69 -4.46 3.26
CA THR A 77 16.62 -5.46 3.32
C THR A 77 15.66 -5.27 4.50
N ASN A 78 14.47 -5.86 4.42
CA ASN A 78 13.52 -6.07 5.52
C ASN A 78 12.92 -4.81 6.18
N TRP A 79 12.78 -3.71 5.45
CA TRP A 79 12.05 -2.54 5.93
C TRP A 79 11.15 -1.92 4.85
N SER A 80 10.14 -1.19 5.30
CA SER A 80 9.22 -0.42 4.45
C SER A 80 8.92 0.92 5.08
N LEU A 81 9.02 1.98 4.29
CA LEU A 81 8.48 3.30 4.61
C LEU A 81 7.02 3.35 4.12
N LEU A 82 6.13 3.90 4.94
CA LEU A 82 4.73 4.17 4.60
C LEU A 82 4.44 5.65 4.89
N VAL A 83 3.83 6.34 3.93
CA VAL A 83 3.45 7.75 4.06
C VAL A 83 1.97 7.88 3.73
N GLN A 84 1.20 8.40 4.68
CA GLN A 84 -0.25 8.57 4.57
C GLN A 84 -0.61 9.81 3.75
N ALA A 85 -1.81 9.83 3.17
CA ALA A 85 -2.38 10.99 2.49
C ALA A 85 -1.43 11.76 1.56
N VAL A 86 -0.64 11.06 0.74
CA VAL A 86 0.35 11.70 -0.15
C VAL A 86 -0.34 12.59 -1.18
N ASP A 87 -1.58 12.29 -1.55
CA ASP A 87 -2.42 13.12 -2.41
C ASP A 87 -2.72 14.51 -1.84
N HIS A 88 -2.62 14.73 -0.52
CA HIS A 88 -2.76 16.06 0.07
C HIS A 88 -1.55 16.97 -0.19
N TRP A 89 -0.37 16.37 -0.31
CA TRP A 89 0.91 17.08 -0.36
C TRP A 89 1.54 17.07 -1.75
N HIS A 90 1.10 16.15 -2.62
CA HIS A 90 1.72 15.91 -3.92
C HIS A 90 0.69 15.81 -5.05
N GLU A 91 0.54 16.89 -5.83
CA GLU A 91 -0.44 17.00 -6.91
C GLU A 91 -0.33 15.87 -7.97
N PRO A 92 0.86 15.44 -8.42
CA PRO A 92 0.98 14.29 -9.31
C PRO A 92 0.43 12.99 -8.73
N SER A 93 0.59 12.78 -7.41
CA SER A 93 0.02 11.62 -6.71
C SER A 93 -1.50 11.74 -6.59
N ALA A 94 -2.04 12.93 -6.31
CA ALA A 94 -3.48 13.18 -6.28
C ALA A 94 -4.17 12.86 -7.62
N ALA A 95 -3.48 12.99 -8.74
CA ALA A 95 -4.02 12.61 -10.05
C ALA A 95 -4.35 11.11 -10.16
N LEU A 96 -3.71 10.22 -9.38
CA LEU A 96 -4.03 8.79 -9.34
C LEU A 96 -5.41 8.48 -8.75
N MET A 97 -5.99 9.41 -7.99
CA MET A 97 -7.31 9.22 -7.37
C MET A 97 -8.45 9.38 -8.38
N ARG A 98 -8.26 10.20 -9.42
CA ARG A 98 -9.31 10.59 -10.39
C ARG A 98 -9.97 9.41 -11.12
N PRO A 99 -9.25 8.36 -11.56
CA PRO A 99 -9.85 7.21 -12.26
C PRO A 99 -10.86 6.44 -11.41
N PHE A 100 -10.79 6.54 -10.08
CA PHE A 100 -11.66 5.80 -9.15
C PHE A 100 -13.00 6.49 -8.88
N ARG A 101 -13.28 7.67 -9.46
CA ARG A 101 -14.55 8.42 -9.28
C ARG A 101 -15.80 7.75 -9.87
N PHE A 102 -15.68 6.53 -10.40
CA PHE A 102 -16.82 5.64 -10.60
C PHE A 102 -17.42 5.17 -9.27
N LEU A 103 -16.62 5.20 -8.19
CA LEU A 103 -17.08 5.04 -6.81
C LEU A 103 -17.48 6.41 -6.23
N PRO A 104 -18.44 6.47 -5.30
CA PRO A 104 -18.83 7.73 -4.68
C PRO A 104 -17.66 8.38 -3.92
N ASP A 105 -17.44 9.67 -4.14
CA ASP A 105 -16.33 10.42 -3.52
C ASP A 105 -16.34 10.28 -1.97
N TRP A 106 -17.51 10.29 -1.31
CA TRP A 106 -17.63 10.15 0.16
C TRP A 106 -17.19 8.80 0.73
N ARG A 107 -16.98 7.79 -0.12
CA ARG A 107 -16.49 6.45 0.25
C ARG A 107 -14.98 6.32 0.11
N THR A 108 -14.34 7.29 -0.53
CA THR A 108 -12.91 7.31 -0.80
C THR A 108 -12.24 8.10 0.32
N ASP A 109 -11.14 7.57 0.85
CA ASP A 109 -10.37 8.21 1.91
C ASP A 109 -9.20 8.99 1.30
N ASP A 110 -8.00 8.41 1.27
CA ASP A 110 -6.77 9.04 0.79
C ASP A 110 -5.88 8.09 -0.04
N LEU A 111 -4.69 8.56 -0.43
CA LEU A 111 -3.64 7.78 -1.08
C LEU A 111 -2.42 7.60 -0.16
N MET A 112 -2.32 6.44 0.48
CA MET A 112 -1.10 6.00 1.16
C MET A 112 -0.11 5.38 0.16
N ILE A 113 1.17 5.77 0.25
CA ILE A 113 2.26 5.21 -0.58
C ILE A 113 3.26 4.49 0.32
N SER A 114 3.69 3.30 -0.11
CA SER A 114 4.76 2.55 0.56
C SER A 114 5.94 2.31 -0.36
N PHE A 115 7.14 2.52 0.16
CA PHE A 115 8.41 2.11 -0.45
C PHE A 115 9.00 0.98 0.39
N SER A 116 9.35 -0.14 -0.24
CA SER A 116 9.90 -1.31 0.44
C SER A 116 11.15 -1.80 -0.26
N VAL A 117 12.19 -2.07 0.52
CA VAL A 117 13.36 -2.84 0.04
C VAL A 117 13.03 -4.35 0.02
N PRO A 118 13.85 -5.23 -0.58
CA PRO A 118 13.60 -6.66 -0.58
C PRO A 118 13.35 -7.22 0.83
N GLY A 119 12.28 -8.03 0.96
CA GLY A 119 11.81 -8.55 2.25
C GLY A 119 11.02 -7.55 3.11
N GLY A 120 10.96 -6.28 2.71
CA GLY A 120 10.21 -5.23 3.39
C GLY A 120 8.71 -5.34 3.23
N GLY A 121 7.98 -5.05 4.31
CA GLY A 121 6.53 -5.03 4.34
C GLY A 121 5.98 -4.83 5.75
N VAL A 122 4.67 -4.90 5.88
CA VAL A 122 3.96 -4.72 7.16
C VAL A 122 3.48 -6.03 7.79
N GLY A 123 3.76 -7.15 7.13
CA GLY A 123 3.29 -8.48 7.54
C GLY A 123 1.81 -8.74 7.22
N PRO A 124 1.32 -9.95 7.55
CA PRO A 124 -0.08 -10.33 7.31
C PRO A 124 -1.00 -9.55 8.24
N HIS A 125 -1.97 -8.82 7.68
CA HIS A 125 -2.91 -8.01 8.43
C HIS A 125 -4.30 -8.05 7.78
N LEU A 126 -5.27 -7.39 8.41
CA LEU A 126 -6.61 -7.21 7.87
C LEU A 126 -6.99 -5.74 8.01
N ASP A 127 -7.74 -5.25 7.02
CA ASP A 127 -8.32 -3.92 7.03
C ASP A 127 -9.85 -4.00 7.14
N GLN A 128 -10.45 -2.93 7.65
CA GLN A 128 -11.91 -2.80 7.77
C GLN A 128 -12.53 -2.04 6.59
N TYR A 129 -11.73 -1.69 5.60
CA TYR A 129 -12.11 -0.88 4.45
C TYR A 129 -11.73 -1.58 3.13
N ASP A 130 -12.37 -1.15 2.04
CA ASP A 130 -12.00 -1.56 0.68
C ASP A 130 -10.71 -0.83 0.27
N VAL A 131 -9.79 -1.51 -0.44
CA VAL A 131 -8.52 -0.91 -0.88
C VAL A 131 -8.18 -1.35 -2.30
N PHE A 132 -7.61 -0.43 -3.08
CA PHE A 132 -6.92 -0.73 -4.33
C PHE A 132 -5.41 -0.58 -4.12
N ILE A 133 -4.65 -1.63 -4.38
CA ILE A 133 -3.18 -1.59 -4.31
C ILE A 133 -2.66 -1.51 -5.74
N ILE A 134 -1.99 -0.40 -6.06
CA ILE A 134 -1.38 -0.15 -7.37
C ILE A 134 0.11 -0.46 -7.28
N GLN A 135 0.61 -1.32 -8.16
CA GLN A 135 2.04 -1.62 -8.24
C GLN A 135 2.74 -0.54 -9.06
N GLY A 136 3.66 0.19 -8.43
CA GLY A 136 4.60 1.08 -9.10
C GLY A 136 5.89 0.37 -9.50
N THR A 137 7.00 1.11 -9.60
CA THR A 137 8.34 0.54 -9.87
C THR A 137 8.68 -0.68 -9.00
N GLY A 138 9.48 -1.59 -9.58
CA GLY A 138 9.85 -2.84 -8.92
C GLY A 138 8.76 -3.91 -9.00
N ARG A 139 8.77 -4.84 -8.04
CA ARG A 139 7.82 -5.96 -7.95
C ARG A 139 7.54 -6.31 -6.49
N ARG A 140 6.31 -6.73 -6.20
CA ARG A 140 5.93 -7.31 -4.90
C ARG A 140 5.09 -8.56 -5.10
N ARG A 141 5.37 -9.57 -4.29
CA ARG A 141 4.51 -10.75 -4.15
C ARG A 141 3.38 -10.44 -3.17
N TRP A 142 2.15 -10.41 -3.67
CA TRP A 142 0.95 -10.18 -2.87
C TRP A 142 0.22 -11.49 -2.62
N ARG A 143 -0.17 -11.68 -1.35
CA ARG A 143 -0.96 -12.83 -0.90
C ARG A 143 -2.24 -12.34 -0.25
N VAL A 144 -3.38 -12.92 -0.62
CA VAL A 144 -4.69 -12.62 -0.02
C VAL A 144 -5.35 -13.94 0.40
N GLY A 145 -5.83 -14.00 1.64
CA GLY A 145 -6.54 -15.16 2.19
C GLY A 145 -8.05 -15.07 2.00
N GLU A 146 -8.75 -16.15 2.35
CA GLU A 146 -10.22 -16.16 2.42
C GLU A 146 -10.73 -15.29 3.59
N LYS A 147 -11.92 -14.73 3.44
CA LYS A 147 -12.55 -13.92 4.50
C LYS A 147 -13.10 -14.82 5.61
N VAL A 148 -12.23 -15.16 6.56
CA VAL A 148 -12.56 -15.93 7.76
C VAL A 148 -12.26 -15.14 9.03
N ALA A 149 -12.91 -15.50 10.14
CA ALA A 149 -12.57 -14.91 11.43
C ALA A 149 -11.15 -15.33 11.83
N MET A 150 -10.24 -14.36 11.92
CA MET A 150 -8.86 -14.58 12.32
C MET A 150 -8.57 -13.87 13.64
N LYS A 151 -7.74 -14.50 14.48
CA LYS A 151 -7.23 -13.84 15.69
C LYS A 151 -6.14 -12.86 15.28
N GLN A 152 -6.31 -11.61 15.69
CA GLN A 152 -5.26 -10.61 15.57
C GLN A 152 -4.29 -10.71 16.75
N HIS A 153 -3.03 -10.41 16.51
CA HIS A 153 -2.00 -10.26 17.53
C HIS A 153 -1.16 -9.01 17.22
N CYS A 154 -0.48 -8.48 18.24
CA CYS A 154 0.35 -7.29 18.12
C CYS A 154 1.82 -7.68 18.28
N PRO A 155 2.58 -7.95 17.21
CA PRO A 155 4.02 -8.17 17.31
C PRO A 155 4.77 -6.92 17.78
N HIS A 156 4.17 -5.75 17.61
CA HIS A 156 4.58 -4.46 18.16
C HIS A 156 3.33 -3.71 18.63
N PRO A 157 3.38 -2.85 19.68
CA PRO A 157 2.20 -2.09 20.12
C PRO A 157 1.48 -1.31 19.02
N ASP A 158 2.25 -0.81 18.04
CA ASP A 158 1.75 -0.04 16.89
C ASP A 158 1.63 -0.85 15.59
N LEU A 159 1.65 -2.18 15.66
CA LEU A 159 1.51 -3.06 14.50
C LEU A 159 0.53 -4.19 14.79
N LEU A 160 -0.55 -4.26 14.03
CA LEU A 160 -1.58 -5.29 14.16
C LEU A 160 -1.45 -6.29 13.01
N GLN A 161 -1.29 -7.56 13.36
CA GLN A 161 -1.12 -8.65 12.40
C GLN A 161 -2.10 -9.79 12.68
N VAL A 162 -2.21 -10.72 11.73
CA VAL A 162 -2.91 -12.00 11.89
C VAL A 162 -1.92 -13.15 11.75
N GLU A 163 -2.33 -14.34 12.19
CA GLU A 163 -1.58 -15.56 11.92
C GLU A 163 -1.41 -15.81 10.41
N PRO A 164 -0.38 -16.56 9.99
CA PRO A 164 -0.23 -16.99 8.60
C PRO A 164 -1.50 -17.67 8.06
N PHE A 165 -1.78 -17.46 6.77
CA PHE A 165 -2.96 -17.98 6.09
C PHE A 165 -2.62 -18.70 4.78
N ASP A 166 -3.52 -19.60 4.38
CA ASP A 166 -3.57 -20.15 3.03
C ASP A 166 -4.12 -19.11 2.06
N ALA A 167 -3.41 -18.87 0.97
CA ALA A 167 -3.69 -17.80 0.05
C ALA A 167 -4.64 -18.27 -1.06
N ILE A 168 -5.72 -17.52 -1.29
CA ILE A 168 -6.60 -17.67 -2.46
C ILE A 168 -6.08 -16.85 -3.66
N ILE A 169 -5.23 -15.85 -3.40
CA ILE A 169 -4.44 -15.12 -4.40
C ILE A 169 -2.99 -15.13 -3.93
N ASP A 170 -2.07 -15.54 -4.80
CA ASP A 170 -0.63 -15.52 -4.55
C ASP A 170 0.09 -15.17 -5.87
N GLU A 171 0.39 -13.88 -6.06
CA GLU A 171 0.78 -13.31 -7.34
C GLU A 171 1.95 -12.34 -7.19
N GLU A 172 2.90 -12.37 -8.13
CA GLU A 172 3.87 -11.29 -8.32
C GLU A 172 3.24 -10.19 -9.17
N MET A 173 3.26 -8.96 -8.65
CA MET A 173 2.71 -7.78 -9.30
C MET A 173 3.77 -7.06 -10.12
N GLU A 174 3.36 -6.58 -11.30
CA GLU A 174 4.18 -5.80 -12.22
C GLU A 174 3.53 -4.40 -12.41
N PRO A 175 4.33 -3.36 -12.75
CA PRO A 175 3.83 -2.04 -13.12
C PRO A 175 2.92 -2.05 -14.36
#